data_AF-A0A2V2Q7M9-F1
#
_entry.id   AF-A0A2V2Q7M9-F1
#
_cell.length_a   1.000
_cell.length_b   1.000
_cell.length_c   1.000
_cell.angle_alpha   90.00
_cell.angle_beta   90.00
_cell.angle_gamma   90.00
#
_symmetry.space_group_name_H-M   'P 1'
#
loop_
_entity.id
_entity.type
_entity.pdbx_description
1 polymer ?
#
loop_
_entity_poly.entity_id
_entity_poly.type
_entity_poly.pdbx_seq_one_letter_code
_entity_poly.pdbx_strand_id
1 'polypeptide(L)'
;GGLAEEALWCAARAEDGRGEPTELARTLPAHFGLDSMYALIEALHREVIPSARRHELTPVLFATGAAGDPVAAALVERQAEEVVAMASVALTRLGLLEEEAPVLLGGSVLAARHPRLNDRIAELLAARAPKAVVRVVSEPPVLGAALLGLDRTGAGPEVHRRLREQYARP
;
A
#
# COMPACT_ATOMS: atom_id res chain seq x y z
N GLY A 1 -6.47 -3.75 9.72
CA GLY A 1 -5.10 -3.39 10.14
C GLY A 1 -4.36 -2.89 8.92
N GLY A 2 -3.03 -2.78 8.94
CA GLY A 2 -2.26 -2.74 7.68
C GLY A 2 -2.17 -4.14 7.07
N LEU A 3 -1.87 -4.25 5.78
CA LEU A 3 -1.73 -5.54 5.07
C LEU A 3 -0.82 -6.55 5.79
N ALA A 4 0.32 -6.10 6.31
CA ALA A 4 1.24 -6.96 7.08
C ALA A 4 0.55 -7.63 8.28
N GLU A 5 -0.29 -6.89 9.00
CA GLU A 5 -0.87 -7.40 10.24
C GLU A 5 -2.04 -8.34 9.94
N GLU A 6 -2.73 -8.12 8.83
CA GLU A 6 -3.76 -9.04 8.34
C GLU A 6 -3.15 -10.33 7.78
N ALA A 7 -2.01 -10.24 7.09
CA ALA A 7 -1.26 -11.41 6.67
C ALA A 7 -0.78 -12.24 7.87
N LEU A 8 -0.18 -11.59 8.88
CA LEU A 8 0.22 -12.24 10.14
C LEU A 8 -0.96 -12.90 10.84
N TRP A 9 -2.11 -12.21 10.92
CA TRP A 9 -3.31 -12.74 11.55
C TRP A 9 -3.85 -13.97 10.82
N CYS A 10 -3.94 -13.93 9.49
CA CYS A 10 -4.37 -15.08 8.69
C CYS A 10 -3.40 -16.27 8.84
N ALA A 11 -2.10 -16.01 8.73
CA ALA A 11 -1.06 -17.02 8.86
C ALA A 11 -1.05 -17.69 10.23
N ALA A 12 -1.17 -16.91 11.31
CA ALA A 12 -1.23 -17.44 12.67
C ALA A 12 -2.48 -18.32 12.89
N ARG A 13 -3.64 -17.92 12.33
CA ARG A 13 -4.84 -18.76 12.41
C ARG A 13 -4.71 -20.05 11.60
N ALA A 14 -4.05 -20.01 10.44
CA ALA A 14 -3.79 -21.19 9.64
C ALA A 14 -2.85 -22.17 10.37
N GLU A 15 -1.78 -21.66 10.98
CA GLU A 15 -0.86 -22.45 11.83
C GLU A 15 -1.61 -23.16 12.97
N ASP A 16 -2.50 -22.44 13.66
CA ASP A 16 -3.28 -23.00 14.76
C ASP A 16 -4.43 -23.94 14.30
N GLY A 17 -4.67 -24.09 12.98
CA GLY A 17 -5.81 -24.82 12.43
C GLY A 17 -7.18 -24.13 12.62
N ARG A 18 -7.18 -22.82 12.94
CA ARG A 18 -8.38 -21.98 13.18
C ARG A 18 -8.83 -21.19 11.94
N GLY A 19 -8.00 -21.15 10.91
CA GLY A 19 -8.23 -20.42 9.66
C GLY A 19 -8.04 -21.32 8.44
N GLU A 20 -8.40 -20.79 7.29
CA GLU A 20 -8.15 -21.45 6.01
C GLU A 20 -6.65 -21.72 5.81
N PRO A 21 -6.27 -22.85 5.22
CA PRO A 21 -4.87 -23.13 4.87
C PRO A 21 -4.29 -22.03 3.97
N THR A 22 -3.09 -21.57 4.28
CA THR A 22 -2.37 -20.56 3.48
C THR A 22 -0.87 -20.75 3.56
N GLU A 23 -0.20 -20.54 2.43
CA GLU A 23 1.26 -20.49 2.34
C GLU A 23 1.87 -19.33 3.12
N LEU A 24 1.07 -18.35 3.58
CA LEU A 24 1.53 -17.29 4.47
C LEU A 24 2.10 -17.83 5.78
N ALA A 25 1.58 -18.96 6.29
CA ALA A 25 2.12 -19.61 7.50
C ALA A 25 3.59 -20.05 7.34
N ARG A 26 4.02 -20.33 6.11
CA ARG A 26 5.41 -20.70 5.78
C ARG A 26 6.24 -19.53 5.27
N THR A 27 5.66 -18.73 4.39
CA THR A 27 6.40 -17.69 3.66
C THR A 27 6.76 -16.48 4.53
N LEU A 28 5.90 -16.09 5.47
CA LEU A 28 6.18 -14.98 6.40
C LEU A 28 7.36 -15.27 7.35
N PRO A 29 7.42 -16.40 8.08
CA PRO A 29 8.57 -16.68 8.94
C PRO A 29 9.85 -16.93 8.14
N ALA A 30 9.75 -17.59 6.98
CA ALA A 30 10.91 -17.84 6.12
C ALA A 30 11.60 -16.55 5.64
N HIS A 31 10.86 -15.45 5.45
CA HIS A 31 11.43 -14.13 5.13
C HIS A 31 12.46 -13.67 6.18
N PHE A 32 12.27 -14.03 7.44
CA PHE A 32 13.18 -13.71 8.53
C PHE A 32 14.12 -14.87 8.91
N GLY A 33 14.16 -15.94 8.10
CA GLY A 33 14.96 -17.13 8.39
C GLY A 33 14.45 -17.95 9.57
N LEU A 34 13.14 -17.90 9.84
CA LEU A 34 12.48 -18.64 10.91
C LEU A 34 11.64 -19.78 10.33
N ASP A 35 11.50 -20.86 11.09
CA ASP A 35 10.86 -22.10 10.62
C ASP A 35 9.35 -22.17 10.93
N SER A 36 8.81 -21.26 11.74
CA SER A 36 7.39 -21.30 12.14
C SER A 36 6.80 -19.94 12.47
N MET A 37 5.46 -19.86 12.39
CA MET A 37 4.72 -18.68 12.82
C MET A 37 4.92 -18.40 14.31
N TYR A 38 5.03 -19.42 15.17
CA TYR A 38 5.30 -19.23 16.59
C TYR A 38 6.64 -18.54 16.82
N ALA A 39 7.70 -18.96 16.11
CA ALA A 39 9.01 -18.32 16.19
C ALA A 39 8.98 -16.87 15.69
N LEU A 40 8.25 -16.59 14.60
CA LEU A 40 8.08 -15.23 14.10
C LEU A 40 7.33 -14.34 15.10
N ILE A 41 6.22 -14.82 15.64
CA ILE A 41 5.43 -14.11 16.64
C ILE A 41 6.28 -13.83 17.87
N GLU A 42 7.01 -14.81 18.40
CA GLU A 42 7.91 -14.60 19.53
C GLU A 42 8.99 -13.56 19.22
N ALA A 43 9.66 -13.66 18.07
CA ALA A 43 10.72 -12.73 17.67
C ALA A 43 10.22 -11.29 17.53
N LEU A 44 8.98 -11.09 17.03
CA LEU A 44 8.33 -9.78 16.97
C LEU A 44 7.92 -9.25 18.35
N HIS A 45 7.42 -10.11 19.24
CA HIS A 45 7.01 -9.72 20.59
C HIS A 45 8.21 -9.36 21.47
N ARG A 46 9.33 -10.07 21.30
CA ARG A 46 10.58 -9.82 22.04
C ARG A 46 11.45 -8.73 21.41
N GLU A 47 10.99 -8.09 20.33
CA GLU A 47 11.73 -7.10 19.55
C GLU A 47 13.10 -7.61 19.02
N VAL A 48 13.29 -8.93 18.91
CA VAL A 48 14.43 -9.53 18.21
C VAL A 48 14.37 -9.15 16.73
N ILE A 49 13.16 -9.16 16.17
CA ILE A 49 12.85 -8.46 14.93
C ILE A 49 12.25 -7.10 15.31
N PRO A 50 12.92 -5.98 14.98
CA PRO A 50 12.38 -4.66 15.26
C PRO A 50 11.00 -4.46 14.63
N SER A 51 10.07 -3.85 15.37
CA SER A 51 8.70 -3.57 14.88
C SER A 51 8.71 -2.80 13.54
N ALA A 52 9.70 -1.92 13.36
CA ALA A 52 9.91 -1.19 12.12
C ALA A 52 10.03 -2.10 10.89
N ARG A 53 10.52 -3.34 11.02
CA ARG A 53 10.71 -4.30 9.92
C ARG A 53 9.43 -5.03 9.49
N ARG A 54 8.31 -4.86 10.19
CA ARG A 54 7.04 -5.52 9.82
C ARG A 54 6.55 -5.16 8.41
N HIS A 55 6.87 -3.97 7.91
CA HIS A 55 6.51 -3.56 6.55
C HIS A 55 7.10 -4.50 5.48
N GLU A 56 8.19 -5.20 5.77
CA GLU A 56 8.81 -6.18 4.87
C GLU A 56 7.89 -7.38 4.57
N LEU A 57 6.89 -7.64 5.42
CA LEU A 57 5.92 -8.72 5.23
C LEU A 57 4.88 -8.41 4.14
N THR A 58 4.67 -7.14 3.81
CA THR A 58 3.71 -6.76 2.76
C THR A 58 4.17 -7.21 1.37
N PRO A 59 5.44 -7.01 0.96
CA PRO A 59 6.00 -7.66 -0.22
C PRO A 59 5.85 -9.18 -0.25
N VAL A 60 6.04 -9.85 0.89
CA VAL A 60 5.86 -11.31 0.99
C VAL A 60 4.41 -11.69 0.74
N LEU A 61 3.45 -10.98 1.35
CA LEU A 61 2.02 -11.17 1.08
C LEU A 61 1.71 -11.07 -0.42
N PHE A 62 2.23 -10.05 -1.11
CA PHE A 62 2.00 -9.90 -2.55
C PHE A 62 2.60 -11.04 -3.36
N ALA A 63 3.83 -11.49 -3.02
CA ALA A 63 4.48 -12.60 -3.70
C ALA A 63 3.72 -13.93 -3.47
N THR A 64 3.26 -14.18 -2.25
CA THR A 64 2.48 -15.38 -1.91
C THR A 64 1.13 -15.38 -2.62
N GLY A 65 0.43 -14.24 -2.65
CA GLY A 65 -0.75 -14.08 -3.48
C GLY A 65 -0.43 -14.33 -4.96
N ALA A 66 0.67 -13.74 -5.47
CA ALA A 66 1.14 -13.93 -6.84
C ALA A 66 1.34 -15.40 -7.23
N ALA A 67 1.80 -16.22 -6.29
CA ALA A 67 1.97 -17.66 -6.46
C ALA A 67 0.66 -18.48 -6.44
N GLY A 68 -0.50 -17.84 -6.22
CA GLY A 68 -1.81 -18.47 -6.29
C GLY A 68 -2.43 -18.80 -4.92
N ASP A 69 -1.85 -18.34 -3.82
CA ASP A 69 -2.44 -18.52 -2.50
C ASP A 69 -3.78 -17.75 -2.38
N PRO A 70 -4.90 -18.43 -2.11
CA PRO A 70 -6.22 -17.81 -2.15
C PRO A 70 -6.44 -16.81 -1.00
N VAL A 71 -5.88 -17.07 0.17
CA VAL A 71 -6.01 -16.17 1.34
C VAL A 71 -5.25 -14.88 1.10
N ALA A 72 -4.00 -14.98 0.63
CA ALA A 72 -3.19 -13.83 0.27
C ALA A 72 -3.82 -13.02 -0.87
N ALA A 73 -4.32 -13.69 -1.91
CA ALA A 73 -5.03 -13.02 -3.00
C ALA A 73 -6.29 -12.29 -2.52
N ALA A 74 -7.08 -12.90 -1.63
CA ALA A 74 -8.28 -12.27 -1.07
C ALA A 74 -7.96 -11.04 -0.21
N LEU A 75 -6.85 -11.05 0.54
CA LEU A 75 -6.39 -9.86 1.28
C LEU A 75 -6.05 -8.70 0.35
N VAL A 76 -5.37 -8.98 -0.77
CA VAL A 76 -5.03 -7.96 -1.77
C VAL A 76 -6.28 -7.43 -2.47
N GLU A 77 -7.21 -8.31 -2.84
CA GLU A 77 -8.50 -7.95 -3.44
C GLU A 77 -9.28 -7.01 -2.53
N ARG A 78 -9.46 -7.39 -1.26
CA ARG A 78 -10.16 -6.55 -0.27
C ARG A 78 -9.49 -5.19 -0.11
N GLN A 79 -8.16 -5.14 -0.11
CA GLN A 79 -7.44 -3.87 -0.03
C GLN A 79 -7.71 -2.97 -1.24
N ALA A 80 -7.81 -3.54 -2.44
CA ALA A 80 -8.18 -2.79 -3.64
C ALA A 80 -9.61 -2.23 -3.52
N GLU A 81 -10.57 -3.06 -3.07
CA GLU A 81 -11.96 -2.66 -2.84
C GLU A 81 -12.08 -1.50 -1.84
N GLU A 82 -11.34 -1.57 -0.72
CA GLU A 82 -11.31 -0.51 0.29
C GLU A 82 -10.73 0.80 -0.25
N VAL A 83 -9.63 0.74 -1.03
CA VAL A 83 -9.05 1.93 -1.69
C VAL A 83 -10.07 2.57 -2.64
N VAL A 84 -10.75 1.75 -3.44
CA VAL A 84 -11.76 2.23 -4.39
C VAL A 84 -12.96 2.80 -3.65
N ALA A 85 -13.42 2.17 -2.56
CA ALA A 85 -14.51 2.68 -1.74
C ALA A 85 -14.18 4.06 -1.17
N MET A 86 -12.98 4.23 -0.61
CA MET A 86 -12.52 5.53 -0.12
C MET A 86 -12.49 6.59 -1.23
N ALA A 87 -11.93 6.26 -2.40
CA ALA A 87 -11.86 7.17 -3.54
C ALA A 87 -13.26 7.55 -4.05
N SER A 88 -14.16 6.58 -4.22
CA SER A 88 -15.54 6.83 -4.64
C SER A 88 -16.28 7.74 -3.67
N VAL A 89 -16.15 7.52 -2.36
CA VAL A 89 -16.78 8.40 -1.35
C VAL A 89 -16.27 9.84 -1.46
N ALA A 90 -14.97 10.03 -1.64
CA ALA A 90 -14.39 11.36 -1.80
C ALA A 90 -14.91 12.05 -3.08
N LEU A 91 -14.90 11.35 -4.21
CA LEU A 91 -15.40 11.86 -5.50
C LEU A 91 -16.89 12.24 -5.41
N THR A 92 -17.72 11.41 -4.79
CA THR A 92 -19.15 11.71 -4.58
C THR A 92 -19.34 12.98 -3.76
N ARG A 93 -18.65 13.10 -2.63
CA ARG A 93 -18.80 14.25 -1.72
C ARG A 93 -18.31 15.56 -2.34
N LEU A 94 -17.34 15.48 -3.23
CA LEU A 94 -16.82 16.64 -3.96
C LEU A 94 -17.60 16.94 -5.24
N GLY A 95 -18.58 16.11 -5.62
CA GLY A 95 -19.33 16.27 -6.87
C GLY A 95 -18.51 15.99 -8.12
N LEU A 96 -17.48 15.14 -8.03
CA LEU A 96 -16.49 14.89 -9.09
C LEU A 96 -16.68 13.58 -9.84
N LEU A 97 -17.74 12.81 -9.58
CA LEU A 97 -17.98 11.54 -10.30
C LEU A 97 -18.16 11.73 -11.81
N GLU A 98 -18.74 12.87 -12.19
CA GLU A 98 -19.01 13.23 -13.59
C GLU A 98 -17.97 14.17 -14.20
N GLU A 99 -16.87 14.42 -13.51
CA GLU A 99 -15.80 15.31 -13.96
C GLU A 99 -14.50 14.52 -14.16
N GLU A 100 -13.65 14.99 -15.08
CA GLU A 100 -12.30 14.45 -15.17
C GLU A 100 -11.51 14.86 -13.92
N ALA A 101 -11.23 13.88 -13.05
CA ALA A 101 -10.62 14.12 -11.75
C ALA A 101 -9.41 13.20 -11.52
N PRO A 102 -8.22 13.73 -11.22
CA PRO A 102 -7.07 12.88 -10.88
C PRO A 102 -7.25 12.23 -9.51
N VAL A 103 -7.05 10.92 -9.42
CA VAL A 103 -6.99 10.16 -8.17
C VAL A 103 -5.55 9.70 -7.96
N LEU A 104 -4.87 10.32 -7.00
CA LEU A 104 -3.45 10.04 -6.72
C LEU A 104 -3.30 8.94 -5.67
N LEU A 105 -2.73 7.82 -6.07
CA LEU A 105 -2.34 6.72 -5.20
C LEU A 105 -0.99 7.05 -4.53
N GLY A 106 -1.02 7.26 -3.23
CA GLY A 106 0.15 7.56 -2.40
C GLY A 106 0.38 6.54 -1.29
N GLY A 107 1.47 6.72 -0.54
CA GLY A 107 1.91 5.78 0.50
C GLY A 107 2.74 4.62 -0.07
N SER A 108 3.61 4.03 0.77
CA SER A 108 4.64 3.06 0.34
C SER A 108 4.07 1.86 -0.42
N VAL A 109 2.89 1.36 -0.02
CA VAL A 109 2.26 0.19 -0.65
C VAL A 109 1.76 0.49 -2.06
N LEU A 110 0.99 1.57 -2.24
CA LEU A 110 0.42 1.90 -3.55
C LEU A 110 1.47 2.52 -4.49
N ALA A 111 2.42 3.28 -3.92
CA ALA A 111 3.54 3.85 -4.66
C ALA A 111 4.55 2.78 -5.14
N ALA A 112 4.57 1.59 -4.53
CA ALA A 112 5.37 0.45 -4.99
C ALA A 112 4.86 -0.19 -6.28
N ARG A 113 3.68 0.22 -6.79
CA ARG A 113 3.14 -0.22 -8.09
C ARG A 113 3.01 -1.74 -8.24
N HIS A 114 2.61 -2.43 -7.18
CA HIS A 114 2.33 -3.86 -7.27
C HIS A 114 1.21 -4.10 -8.29
N PRO A 115 1.45 -4.82 -9.41
CA PRO A 115 0.50 -4.90 -10.52
C PRO A 115 -0.87 -5.37 -10.08
N ARG A 116 -0.94 -6.46 -9.28
CA ARG A 116 -2.22 -7.00 -8.80
C ARG A 116 -3.06 -6.00 -8.00
N LEU A 117 -2.44 -5.15 -7.19
CA LEU A 117 -3.17 -4.17 -6.40
C LEU A 117 -3.58 -2.97 -7.27
N ASN A 118 -2.63 -2.40 -8.02
CA ASN A 118 -2.87 -1.17 -8.76
C ASN A 118 -3.78 -1.39 -9.98
N ASP A 119 -3.60 -2.50 -10.70
CA ASP A 119 -4.46 -2.84 -11.85
C ASP A 119 -5.89 -3.09 -11.37
N ARG A 120 -6.04 -3.78 -10.23
CA ARG A 120 -7.36 -4.04 -9.65
C ARG A 120 -8.05 -2.77 -9.17
N ILE A 121 -7.30 -1.85 -8.55
CA ILE A 121 -7.81 -0.52 -8.19
C ILE A 121 -8.27 0.23 -9.45
N ALA A 122 -7.48 0.21 -10.52
CA ALA A 122 -7.82 0.89 -11.76
C ALA A 122 -9.10 0.33 -12.39
N GLU A 123 -9.23 -1.00 -12.44
CA GLU A 123 -10.43 -1.69 -12.94
C GLU A 123 -11.68 -1.34 -12.13
N LEU A 124 -11.62 -1.52 -10.81
CA LEU A 124 -12.73 -1.26 -9.90
C LEU A 124 -13.14 0.22 -9.90
N LEU A 125 -12.17 1.13 -9.97
CA LEU A 125 -12.47 2.56 -9.99
C LEU A 125 -13.07 2.98 -11.34
N ALA A 126 -12.60 2.44 -12.47
CA ALA A 126 -13.17 2.73 -13.78
C ALA A 126 -14.66 2.34 -13.86
N ALA A 127 -15.08 1.30 -13.14
CA ALA A 127 -16.49 0.91 -13.05
C ALA A 127 -17.34 1.88 -12.21
N ARG A 128 -16.78 2.50 -11.17
CA ARG A 128 -17.52 3.37 -10.22
C ARG A 128 -17.43 4.86 -10.53
N ALA A 129 -16.31 5.30 -11.11
CA ALA A 129 -16.02 6.68 -11.46
C ALA A 129 -15.26 6.69 -12.80
N PRO A 130 -15.96 6.49 -13.94
CA PRO A 130 -15.31 6.29 -15.25
C PRO A 130 -14.44 7.44 -15.73
N LYS A 131 -14.67 8.67 -15.22
CA LYS A 131 -13.88 9.87 -15.53
C LYS A 131 -12.71 10.10 -14.58
N ALA A 132 -12.56 9.28 -13.54
CA ALA A 132 -11.41 9.37 -12.64
C ALA A 132 -10.13 8.88 -13.33
N VAL A 133 -9.07 9.68 -13.24
CA VAL A 133 -7.76 9.34 -13.81
C VAL A 133 -6.82 8.90 -12.69
N VAL A 134 -6.61 7.59 -12.56
CA VAL A 134 -5.71 7.02 -11.56
C VAL A 134 -4.26 7.34 -11.92
N ARG A 135 -3.52 7.92 -10.97
CA ARG A 135 -2.08 8.14 -11.09
C ARG A 135 -1.39 7.73 -9.80
N VAL A 136 -0.12 7.35 -9.89
CA VAL A 136 0.69 7.04 -8.70
C VAL A 136 1.66 8.19 -8.49
N VAL A 137 1.78 8.65 -7.25
CA VAL A 137 2.70 9.75 -6.89
C VAL A 137 4.13 9.32 -7.21
N SER A 138 4.86 10.17 -7.94
CA SER A 138 6.26 9.94 -8.35
C SER A 138 7.27 10.68 -7.46
N GLU A 139 6.86 11.81 -6.89
CA GLU A 139 7.70 12.70 -6.10
C GLU A 139 7.51 12.45 -4.60
N PRO A 140 8.55 12.63 -3.79
CA PRO A 140 8.43 12.41 -2.35
C PRO A 140 7.53 13.48 -1.72
N PRO A 141 6.65 13.12 -0.75
CA PRO A 141 5.70 14.06 -0.13
C PRO A 141 6.34 15.31 0.49
N VAL A 142 7.60 15.20 0.93
CA VAL A 142 8.38 16.32 1.48
C VAL A 142 8.58 17.45 0.46
N LEU A 143 8.64 17.15 -0.85
CA LEU A 143 8.69 18.18 -1.89
C LEU A 143 7.42 19.04 -1.86
N GLY A 144 6.24 18.41 -1.77
CA GLY A 144 4.96 19.12 -1.67
C GLY A 144 4.89 19.99 -0.42
N ALA A 145 5.34 19.49 0.73
CA ALA A 145 5.39 20.26 1.97
C ALA A 145 6.32 21.48 1.86
N ALA A 146 7.49 21.32 1.23
CA ALA A 146 8.44 22.41 1.03
C ALA A 146 7.90 23.47 0.04
N LEU A 147 7.26 23.06 -1.06
CA LEU A 147 6.59 23.97 -1.99
C LEU A 147 5.48 24.77 -1.29
N LEU A 148 4.64 24.09 -0.50
CA LEU A 148 3.59 24.77 0.29
C LEU A 148 4.17 25.75 1.32
N GLY A 149 5.37 25.47 1.84
CA GLY A 149 6.11 26.41 2.69
C GLY A 149 6.57 27.65 1.93
N LEU A 150 7.10 27.46 0.71
CA LEU A 150 7.55 28.57 -0.14
C LEU A 150 6.41 29.50 -0.54
N ASP A 151 5.21 28.97 -0.81
CA ASP A 151 4.00 29.75 -1.11
C ASP A 151 3.71 30.78 0.00
N ARG A 152 3.98 30.44 1.27
CA ARG A 152 3.76 31.35 2.42
C ARG A 152 4.82 32.44 2.58
N THR A 153 5.97 32.29 1.94
CA THR A 153 7.07 33.28 2.01
C THR A 153 7.01 34.32 0.90
N GLY A 154 6.14 34.13 -0.09
CA GLY A 154 6.12 34.95 -1.30
C GLY A 154 7.33 34.69 -2.22
N ALA A 155 8.01 33.55 -2.08
CA ALA A 155 9.16 33.21 -2.90
C ALA A 155 8.78 33.15 -4.40
N GLY A 156 9.65 33.69 -5.26
CA GLY A 156 9.39 33.73 -6.69
C GLY A 156 9.38 32.35 -7.37
N PRO A 157 8.88 32.25 -8.61
CA PRO A 157 8.81 30.99 -9.37
C PRO A 157 10.15 30.28 -9.56
N GLU A 158 11.26 31.03 -9.57
CA GLU A 158 12.62 30.48 -9.69
C GLU A 158 13.00 29.58 -8.50
N VAL A 159 12.63 29.98 -7.28
CA VAL A 159 12.91 29.21 -6.07
C VAL A 159 12.14 27.88 -6.07
N HIS A 160 10.88 27.92 -6.53
CA HIS A 160 10.05 26.73 -6.71
C HIS A 160 10.64 25.78 -7.76
N ARG A 161 11.13 26.31 -8.89
CA ARG A 161 11.76 25.50 -9.95
C ARG A 161 13.02 24.81 -9.42
N ARG A 162 13.92 25.56 -8.77
CA ARG A 162 15.15 25.02 -8.17
C ARG A 162 14.86 23.92 -7.14
N LEU A 163 13.82 24.09 -6.33
CA LEU A 163 13.40 23.05 -5.38
C LEU A 163 12.92 21.79 -6.12
N ARG A 164 12.09 21.92 -7.16
CA ARG A 164 11.67 20.76 -7.98
C ARG A 164 12.85 20.07 -8.65
N GLU A 165 13.79 20.83 -9.22
CA GLU A 165 15.00 20.29 -9.84
C GLU A 165 15.88 19.52 -8.85
N GLN A 166 15.97 19.97 -7.60
CA GLN A 166 16.72 19.28 -6.55
C GLN A 166 16.12 17.89 -6.25
N TYR A 167 14.80 17.77 -6.26
CA TYR A 167 14.09 16.50 -6.02
C TYR A 167 13.88 15.65 -7.27
N ALA A 168 14.13 16.20 -8.46
CA ALA A 168 14.12 15.48 -9.74
C ALA A 168 15.45 14.76 -10.03
N ARG A 169 16.51 15.04 -9.25
CA ARG A 169 17.79 14.33 -9.35
C ARG A 169 17.65 12.95 -8.67
N PRO A 170 18.05 11.86 -9.34
CA PRO A 170 17.99 10.51 -8.78
C PRO A 170 18.89 10.34 -7.55
#